data_AF-A0A7C5ZIT0-F1
#
_entry.id   AF-A0A7C5ZIT0-F1
#
_cell.length_a   1.000
_cell.length_b   1.000
_cell.length_c   1.000
_cell.angle_alpha   90.00
_cell.angle_beta   90.00
_cell.angle_gamma   90.00
#
_symmetry.space_group_name_H-M   'P 1'
#
loop_
_entity.id
_entity.type
_entity.pdbx_description
1 polymer ?
#
loop_
_entity_poly.entity_id
_entity_poly.type
_entity_poly.pdbx_seq_one_letter_code
_entity_poly.pdbx_strand_id
1 'polypeptide(L)'
;RKLAKMALGEALPTFAGPLGNPTHVERFGRVVCVGGGFGAATVYPVARAMREAGNHVITIAGWRTHSLMFYLDELRSVSDELIVCTDDGSYGRKGVVTQPLKELLESESRPDLVVAIGPAIMMKFVSLTTQPYGVKTVVSLNPVMIDGTGMCGGCRVQVGGHSRFACVEGPEFDGHQVNWDLLFQRQRAYIDLERLSLERYEHACRMQTAADRAVAAAEGAR
;
A
#
# COMPACT_ATOMS: atom_id res chain seq x y z
N ARG A 1 -9.28 -7.72 10.25
CA ARG A 1 -10.16 -8.91 10.48
C ARG A 1 -11.57 -8.52 10.90
N LYS A 2 -11.78 -7.69 11.95
CA LYS A 2 -13.11 -7.24 12.39
C LYS A 2 -13.87 -6.48 11.30
N LEU A 3 -13.25 -5.44 10.72
CA LEU A 3 -13.85 -4.62 9.65
C LEU A 3 -14.37 -5.45 8.48
N ALA A 4 -13.63 -6.48 8.06
CA ALA A 4 -14.01 -7.35 6.93
C ALA A 4 -15.24 -8.25 7.21
N LYS A 5 -15.74 -8.29 8.45
CA LYS A 5 -16.96 -9.02 8.82
C LYS A 5 -18.19 -8.11 8.92
N MET A 6 -18.02 -6.80 8.79
CA MET A 6 -19.15 -5.88 8.90
C MET A 6 -20.13 -6.09 7.75
N ALA A 7 -21.42 -6.05 8.05
CA ALA A 7 -22.48 -6.19 7.05
C ALA A 7 -22.86 -4.85 6.43
N LEU A 8 -23.52 -4.89 5.27
CA LEU A 8 -24.12 -3.70 4.68
C LEU A 8 -25.16 -3.11 5.65
N GLY A 9 -25.08 -1.81 5.86
CA GLY A 9 -25.93 -1.08 6.81
C GLY A 9 -25.32 -0.91 8.21
N GLU A 10 -24.24 -1.61 8.55
CA GLU A 10 -23.49 -1.34 9.78
C GLU A 10 -22.63 -0.07 9.65
N ALA A 11 -22.51 0.67 10.75
CA ALA A 11 -21.78 1.94 10.79
C ALA A 11 -20.47 1.81 11.58
N LEU A 12 -19.45 2.55 11.13
CA LEU A 12 -18.26 2.79 11.93
C LEU A 12 -18.58 3.84 13.00
N PRO A 13 -18.14 3.66 14.26
CA PRO A 13 -18.39 4.65 15.30
C PRO A 13 -17.79 6.03 15.00
N THR A 14 -16.71 6.09 14.22
CA THR A 14 -16.01 7.33 13.88
C THR A 14 -15.30 7.15 12.55
N PHE A 15 -15.30 8.21 11.75
CA PHE A 15 -14.59 8.31 10.48
C PHE A 15 -13.99 9.72 10.38
N ALA A 16 -12.71 9.82 10.03
CA ALA A 16 -12.00 11.09 9.88
C ALA A 16 -11.26 11.11 8.54
N GLY A 17 -11.50 12.14 7.74
CA GLY A 17 -10.86 12.32 6.44
C GLY A 17 -11.48 13.47 5.63
N PRO A 18 -10.82 13.88 4.53
CA PRO A 18 -9.52 13.40 4.03
C PRO A 18 -8.35 13.83 4.94
N LEU A 19 -7.28 13.02 4.98
CA LEU A 19 -6.06 13.25 5.76
C LEU A 19 -4.82 13.15 4.87
N GLY A 20 -3.71 13.70 5.33
CA GLY A 20 -2.48 13.79 4.55
C GLY A 20 -2.53 14.88 3.48
N ASN A 21 -1.40 15.08 2.83
CA ASN A 21 -1.26 15.96 1.69
C ASN A 21 -1.64 15.20 0.41
N PRO A 22 -2.31 15.88 -0.55
CA PRO A 22 -2.60 15.28 -1.84
C PRO A 22 -1.31 14.98 -2.60
N THR A 23 -1.35 13.93 -3.43
CA THR A 23 -0.29 13.64 -4.39
C THR A 23 0.00 14.86 -5.25
N HIS A 24 1.27 15.18 -5.44
CA HIS A 24 1.67 16.24 -6.38
C HIS A 24 1.48 15.75 -7.81
N VAL A 25 0.55 16.37 -8.54
CA VAL A 25 0.15 15.97 -9.90
C VAL A 25 0.45 17.12 -10.85
N GLU A 26 1.28 16.83 -11.85
CA GLU A 26 1.61 17.71 -12.97
C GLU A 26 1.96 16.86 -14.19
N ARG A 27 2.27 17.51 -15.33
CA ARG A 27 2.70 16.82 -16.54
C ARG A 27 4.22 16.60 -16.50
N PHE A 28 4.63 15.47 -15.96
CA PHE A 28 6.02 15.02 -15.88
C PHE A 28 6.54 14.43 -17.20
N GLY A 29 5.69 13.76 -17.97
CA GLY A 29 6.11 12.96 -19.14
C GLY A 29 5.71 11.50 -18.95
N ARG A 30 6.69 10.62 -18.73
CA ARG A 30 6.50 9.19 -18.47
C ARG A 30 6.52 8.89 -16.97
N VAL A 31 5.38 8.48 -16.43
CA VAL A 31 5.21 8.16 -15.00
C VAL A 31 5.02 6.67 -14.81
N VAL A 32 5.82 6.06 -13.94
CA VAL A 32 5.65 4.65 -13.53
C VAL A 32 5.03 4.57 -12.15
N CYS A 33 3.83 4.00 -12.07
CA CYS A 33 3.10 3.74 -10.84
C CYS A 33 3.31 2.29 -10.40
N VAL A 34 3.96 2.06 -9.25
CA VAL A 34 4.25 0.73 -8.71
C VAL A 34 3.34 0.41 -7.52
N GLY A 35 2.49 -0.60 -7.66
CA GLY A 35 1.56 -1.05 -6.63
C GLY A 35 1.86 -2.47 -6.14
N GLY A 36 1.94 -2.69 -4.82
CA GLY A 36 2.15 -4.03 -4.24
C GLY A 36 1.01 -4.50 -3.34
N GLY A 37 0.36 -5.61 -3.68
CA GLY A 37 -0.75 -6.18 -2.91
C GLY A 37 -1.89 -5.18 -2.76
N PHE A 38 -2.18 -4.76 -1.51
CA PHE A 38 -3.17 -3.69 -1.26
C PHE A 38 -2.82 -2.37 -1.96
N GLY A 39 -1.52 -2.17 -2.22
CA GLY A 39 -0.97 -1.01 -2.92
C GLY A 39 -1.56 -0.79 -4.32
N ALA A 40 -2.06 -1.84 -4.97
CA ALA A 40 -2.76 -1.75 -6.25
C ALA A 40 -4.03 -0.90 -6.17
N ALA A 41 -4.85 -1.03 -5.12
CA ALA A 41 -6.02 -0.16 -4.94
C ALA A 41 -5.62 1.29 -4.65
N THR A 42 -4.56 1.51 -3.88
CA THR A 42 -4.14 2.86 -3.47
C THR A 42 -3.40 3.60 -4.58
N VAL A 43 -2.74 2.90 -5.51
CA VAL A 43 -2.07 3.53 -6.64
C VAL A 43 -3.04 3.90 -7.77
N TYR A 44 -4.20 3.24 -7.86
CA TYR A 44 -5.25 3.55 -8.84
C TYR A 44 -5.62 5.05 -8.94
N PRO A 45 -5.99 5.76 -7.84
CA PRO A 45 -6.33 7.18 -7.93
C PRO A 45 -5.14 8.05 -8.36
N VAL A 46 -3.91 7.66 -8.02
CA VAL A 46 -2.69 8.36 -8.44
C VAL A 46 -2.45 8.17 -9.94
N ALA A 47 -2.49 6.93 -10.43
CA ALA A 47 -2.35 6.62 -11.85
C ALA A 47 -3.39 7.36 -12.69
N ARG A 48 -4.64 7.38 -12.22
CA ARG A 48 -5.73 8.16 -12.84
C ARG A 48 -5.40 9.64 -12.92
N ALA A 49 -5.04 10.27 -11.81
CA ALA A 49 -4.75 11.70 -11.76
C ALA A 49 -3.54 12.07 -12.64
N MET A 50 -2.50 11.23 -12.65
CA MET A 50 -1.35 11.41 -13.53
C MET A 50 -1.75 11.30 -15.01
N ARG A 51 -2.61 10.34 -15.37
CA ARG A 51 -3.11 10.21 -16.74
C ARG A 51 -3.96 11.41 -17.15
N GLU A 52 -4.87 11.85 -16.29
CA GLU A 52 -5.71 13.05 -16.50
C GLU A 52 -4.87 14.31 -16.68
N ALA A 53 -3.70 14.40 -16.04
CA ALA A 53 -2.74 15.48 -16.23
C ALA A 53 -1.92 15.38 -17.54
N GLY A 54 -2.17 14.38 -18.39
CA GLY A 54 -1.53 14.23 -19.70
C GLY A 54 -0.16 13.54 -19.68
N ASN A 55 0.10 12.72 -18.66
CA ASN A 55 1.27 11.85 -18.59
C ASN A 55 1.04 10.53 -19.35
N HIS A 56 2.13 9.94 -19.83
CA HIS A 56 2.15 8.54 -20.23
C HIS A 56 2.33 7.67 -18.99
N VAL A 57 1.31 6.90 -18.63
CA VAL A 57 1.27 6.16 -17.35
C VAL A 57 1.47 4.68 -17.56
N ILE A 58 2.48 4.13 -16.90
CA ILE A 58 2.74 2.69 -16.84
C ILE A 58 2.53 2.23 -15.41
N THR A 59 1.64 1.27 -15.22
CA THR A 59 1.42 0.67 -13.91
C THR A 59 2.14 -0.67 -13.83
N ILE A 60 2.94 -0.87 -12.78
CA ILE A 60 3.50 -2.17 -12.40
C ILE A 60 2.79 -2.63 -11.13
N ALA A 61 2.04 -3.72 -11.21
CA ALA A 61 1.28 -4.24 -10.08
C ALA A 61 1.75 -5.65 -9.69
N GLY A 62 2.09 -5.84 -8.41
CA GLY A 62 2.67 -7.08 -7.89
C GLY A 62 1.84 -7.75 -6.80
N TRP A 63 1.67 -9.07 -6.91
CA TRP A 63 1.05 -9.92 -5.89
C TRP A 63 1.91 -11.14 -5.58
N ARG A 64 1.64 -11.81 -4.45
CA ARG A 64 2.34 -13.06 -4.15
C ARG A 64 1.90 -14.21 -5.06
N THR A 65 0.61 -14.23 -5.39
CA THR A 65 -0.04 -15.29 -6.17
C THR A 65 -1.33 -14.75 -6.78
N HIS A 66 -1.84 -15.43 -7.82
CA HIS A 66 -3.04 -15.08 -8.57
C HIS A 66 -4.28 -14.91 -7.69
N SER A 67 -4.47 -15.75 -6.67
CA SER A 67 -5.67 -15.71 -5.81
C SER A 67 -5.80 -14.45 -4.95
N LEU A 68 -4.74 -13.64 -4.86
CA LEU A 68 -4.74 -12.37 -4.13
C LEU A 68 -4.97 -11.17 -5.03
N MET A 69 -5.09 -11.38 -6.35
CA MET A 69 -5.20 -10.31 -7.33
C MET A 69 -6.59 -9.70 -7.36
N PHE A 70 -6.65 -8.38 -7.55
CA PHE A 70 -7.87 -7.59 -7.69
C PHE A 70 -7.55 -6.28 -8.43
N TYR A 71 -8.57 -5.54 -8.85
CA TYR A 71 -8.45 -4.21 -9.48
C TYR A 71 -7.71 -4.15 -10.83
N LEU A 72 -7.57 -5.28 -11.54
CA LEU A 72 -6.81 -5.30 -12.80
C LEU A 72 -7.46 -4.45 -13.89
N ASP A 73 -8.78 -4.49 -14.01
CA ASP A 73 -9.50 -3.76 -15.05
C ASP A 73 -9.51 -2.27 -14.74
N GLU A 74 -9.66 -1.90 -13.48
CA GLU A 74 -9.55 -0.55 -12.96
C GLU A 74 -8.16 0.02 -13.26
N LEU A 75 -7.09 -0.69 -12.89
CA LEU A 75 -5.72 -0.26 -13.20
C LEU A 75 -5.47 -0.14 -14.71
N ARG A 76 -5.98 -1.08 -15.50
CA ARG A 76 -5.86 -1.02 -16.97
C ARG A 76 -6.61 0.18 -17.54
N SER A 77 -7.75 0.55 -16.96
CA SER A 77 -8.55 1.70 -17.42
C SER A 77 -7.87 3.06 -17.21
N VAL A 78 -6.88 3.14 -16.31
CA VAL A 78 -6.16 4.38 -15.96
C VAL A 78 -4.67 4.34 -16.30
N SER A 79 -4.24 3.34 -17.07
CA SER A 79 -2.85 3.19 -17.51
C SER A 79 -2.79 3.04 -19.02
N ASP A 80 -1.71 3.51 -19.63
CA ASP A 80 -1.40 3.23 -21.03
C ASP A 80 -0.76 1.84 -21.18
N GLU A 81 -0.04 1.39 -20.15
CA GLU A 81 0.47 0.02 -20.05
C GLU A 81 0.30 -0.52 -18.62
N LEU A 82 -0.08 -1.79 -18.50
CA LEU A 82 -0.18 -2.50 -17.22
C LEU A 82 0.71 -3.75 -17.23
N ILE A 83 1.73 -3.75 -16.39
CA ILE A 83 2.64 -4.87 -16.17
C ILE A 83 2.24 -5.56 -14.85
N VAL A 84 1.86 -6.83 -14.93
CA VAL A 84 1.46 -7.62 -13.77
C VAL A 84 2.54 -8.63 -13.39
N CYS A 85 2.88 -8.66 -12.09
CA CYS A 85 3.85 -9.57 -11.51
C CYS A 85 3.22 -10.46 -10.44
N THR A 86 3.59 -11.74 -10.43
CA THR A 86 3.34 -12.66 -9.31
C THR A 86 4.63 -13.30 -8.85
N ASP A 87 4.85 -13.39 -7.53
CA ASP A 87 6.08 -13.98 -6.96
C ASP A 87 6.26 -15.44 -7.43
N ASP A 88 5.16 -16.19 -7.49
CA ASP A 88 5.14 -17.61 -7.89
C ASP A 88 5.03 -17.83 -9.42
N GLY A 89 4.68 -16.80 -10.19
CA GLY A 89 4.44 -16.90 -11.63
C GLY A 89 3.07 -17.45 -12.01
N SER A 90 2.14 -17.54 -11.06
CA SER A 90 0.78 -18.03 -11.29
C SER A 90 -0.04 -17.15 -12.24
N TYR A 91 0.34 -15.89 -12.43
CA TYR A 91 -0.26 -14.98 -13.42
C TYR A 91 0.72 -13.89 -13.85
N GLY A 92 0.68 -13.50 -15.12
CA GLY A 92 1.55 -12.45 -15.65
C GLY A 92 3.02 -12.85 -15.60
N ARG A 93 3.89 -11.91 -15.23
CA ARG A 93 5.33 -12.16 -15.12
C ARG A 93 5.67 -12.78 -13.76
N LYS A 94 6.46 -13.85 -13.77
CA LYS A 94 7.04 -14.40 -12.54
C LYS A 94 8.14 -13.48 -12.01
N GLY A 95 8.01 -13.00 -10.78
CA GLY A 95 9.02 -12.19 -10.12
C GLY A 95 8.44 -11.00 -9.36
N VAL A 96 9.34 -10.14 -8.89
CA VAL A 96 9.00 -8.94 -8.12
C VAL A 96 8.94 -7.70 -9.00
N VAL A 97 8.15 -6.70 -8.58
CA VAL A 97 7.91 -5.45 -9.33
C VAL A 97 9.17 -4.66 -9.70
N THR A 98 10.27 -4.85 -8.97
CA THR A 98 11.54 -4.16 -9.25
C THR A 98 12.23 -4.68 -10.51
N GLN A 99 11.91 -5.88 -10.99
CA GLN A 99 12.48 -6.43 -12.22
C GLN A 99 11.99 -5.67 -13.47
N PRO A 100 10.67 -5.61 -13.78
CA PRO A 100 10.21 -4.80 -14.91
C PRO A 100 10.48 -3.31 -14.71
N LEU A 101 10.51 -2.81 -13.47
CA LEU A 101 10.93 -1.43 -13.21
C LEU A 101 12.36 -1.19 -13.69
N LYS A 102 13.29 -2.10 -13.38
CA LYS A 102 14.68 -2.00 -13.83
C LYS A 102 14.77 -2.04 -15.36
N GLU A 103 14.03 -2.92 -16.01
CA GLU A 103 13.96 -2.98 -17.48
C GLU A 103 13.51 -1.63 -18.09
N LEU A 104 12.50 -0.98 -17.50
CA LEU A 104 12.06 0.35 -17.93
C LEU A 104 13.12 1.43 -17.71
N LEU A 105 13.87 1.37 -16.61
CA LEU A 105 14.95 2.32 -16.30
C LEU A 105 16.15 2.18 -17.24
N GLU A 106 16.40 0.97 -17.73
CA GLU A 106 17.46 0.63 -18.70
C GLU A 106 17.03 0.86 -20.16
N SER A 107 15.74 1.08 -20.40
CA SER A 107 15.23 1.38 -21.74
C SER A 107 15.61 2.80 -22.22
N GLU A 108 15.59 3.00 -23.54
CA GLU A 108 15.76 4.31 -24.19
C GLU A 108 14.73 5.34 -23.69
N SER A 109 13.53 4.87 -23.32
CA SER A 109 12.42 5.69 -22.82
C SER A 109 12.30 5.59 -21.29
N ARG A 110 13.31 6.10 -20.57
CA ARG A 110 13.36 6.09 -19.10
C ARG A 110 12.16 6.87 -18.49
N PRO A 111 11.63 6.45 -17.33
CA PRO A 111 10.64 7.22 -16.59
C PRO A 111 11.17 8.56 -16.07
N ASP A 112 10.33 9.59 -16.10
CA ASP A 112 10.59 10.90 -15.48
C ASP A 112 10.23 10.90 -13.98
N LEU A 113 9.27 10.07 -13.60
CA LEU A 113 8.80 9.91 -12.23
C LEU A 113 8.44 8.46 -11.93
N VAL A 114 8.82 7.97 -10.76
CA VAL A 114 8.31 6.73 -10.18
C VAL A 114 7.50 7.04 -8.93
N VAL A 115 6.29 6.49 -8.82
CA VAL A 115 5.48 6.56 -7.60
C VAL A 115 5.24 5.14 -7.10
N ALA A 116 5.62 4.82 -5.86
CA ALA A 116 5.48 3.48 -5.29
C ALA A 116 4.62 3.47 -4.02
N ILE A 117 3.64 2.57 -4.01
CA ILE A 117 2.73 2.39 -2.88
C ILE A 117 2.54 0.89 -2.61
N GLY A 118 2.84 0.45 -1.39
CA GLY A 118 2.70 -0.96 -1.00
C GLY A 118 3.40 -1.27 0.32
N PRO A 119 3.80 -2.54 0.54
CA PRO A 119 4.62 -2.89 1.69
C PRO A 119 5.90 -2.05 1.75
N ALA A 120 6.30 -1.59 2.95
CA ALA A 120 7.47 -0.72 3.11
C ALA A 120 8.76 -1.34 2.53
N ILE A 121 8.89 -2.66 2.57
CA ILE A 121 10.01 -3.36 1.95
C ILE A 121 10.02 -3.25 0.43
N MET A 122 8.85 -3.29 -0.22
CA MET A 122 8.72 -3.08 -1.66
C MET A 122 9.11 -1.65 -2.01
N MET A 123 8.60 -0.67 -1.26
CA MET A 123 8.94 0.75 -1.49
C MET A 123 10.44 1.01 -1.32
N LYS A 124 11.10 0.41 -0.31
CA LYS A 124 12.56 0.45 -0.15
C LYS A 124 13.28 -0.06 -1.40
N PHE A 125 12.89 -1.23 -1.91
CA PHE A 125 13.56 -1.79 -3.08
C PHE A 125 13.28 -1.00 -4.36
N VAL A 126 12.09 -0.43 -4.53
CA VAL A 126 11.81 0.50 -5.66
C VAL A 126 12.71 1.74 -5.58
N SER A 127 12.87 2.33 -4.40
CA SER A 127 13.81 3.44 -4.19
C SER A 127 15.25 3.07 -4.53
N LEU A 128 15.72 1.92 -4.05
CA LEU A 128 17.08 1.44 -4.34
C LEU A 128 17.28 1.10 -5.82
N THR A 129 16.26 0.56 -6.50
CA THR A 129 16.32 0.25 -7.93
C THR A 129 16.41 1.52 -8.79
N THR A 130 15.76 2.61 -8.38
CA THR A 130 15.72 3.88 -9.14
C THR A 130 16.92 4.79 -8.86
N GLN A 131 17.53 4.69 -7.68
CA GLN A 131 18.60 5.57 -7.23
C GLN A 131 19.82 5.65 -8.17
N PRO A 132 20.37 4.54 -8.71
CA PRO A 132 21.51 4.59 -9.63
C PRO A 132 21.22 5.31 -10.95
N TYR A 133 19.93 5.42 -11.33
CA TYR A 133 19.49 6.05 -12.57
C TYR A 133 19.11 7.53 -12.38
N GLY A 134 19.15 8.03 -11.14
CA GLY A 134 18.78 9.42 -10.82
C GLY A 134 17.31 9.76 -11.05
N VAL A 135 16.43 8.77 -11.18
CA VAL A 135 15.00 8.99 -11.42
C VAL A 135 14.30 9.33 -10.12
N LYS A 136 13.55 10.44 -10.11
CA LYS A 136 12.78 10.87 -8.94
C LYS A 136 11.78 9.78 -8.54
N THR A 137 11.82 9.40 -7.26
CA THR A 137 10.96 8.33 -6.74
C THR A 137 10.20 8.83 -5.52
N VAL A 138 8.88 8.86 -5.63
CA VAL A 138 7.96 9.20 -4.54
C VAL A 138 7.41 7.92 -3.94
N VAL A 139 7.40 7.83 -2.61
CA VAL A 139 6.87 6.67 -1.87
C VAL A 139 5.81 7.14 -0.89
N SER A 140 4.67 6.44 -0.84
CA SER A 140 3.62 6.71 0.16
C SER A 140 3.83 5.86 1.40
N LEU A 141 4.47 6.44 2.42
CA LEU A 141 4.86 5.72 3.64
C LEU A 141 3.64 5.28 4.47
N ASN A 142 3.80 4.15 5.16
CA ASN A 142 2.79 3.55 6.03
C ASN A 142 3.31 3.32 7.47
N PRO A 143 3.74 4.38 8.19
CA PRO A 143 4.10 4.25 9.60
C PRO A 143 2.85 4.00 10.47
N VAL A 144 3.06 3.66 11.74
CA VAL A 144 1.99 3.62 12.73
C VAL A 144 1.36 5.00 12.86
N MET A 145 0.03 5.09 12.84
CA MET A 145 -0.72 6.34 13.04
C MET A 145 -1.70 6.18 14.20
N ILE A 146 -1.98 7.28 14.91
CA ILE A 146 -2.95 7.32 16.02
C ILE A 146 -4.02 8.36 15.71
N ASP A 147 -3.67 9.64 15.79
CA ASP A 147 -4.60 10.77 15.58
C ASP A 147 -4.73 11.13 14.09
N GLY A 148 -3.62 11.07 13.34
CA GLY A 148 -3.61 11.46 11.92
C GLY A 148 -3.64 12.97 11.67
N THR A 149 -3.47 13.79 12.70
CA THR A 149 -3.60 15.26 12.66
C THR A 149 -2.36 16.01 13.13
N GLY A 150 -1.25 15.29 13.37
CA GLY A 150 0.04 15.87 13.75
C GLY A 150 0.23 16.12 15.24
N MET A 151 -0.71 15.72 16.10
CA MET A 151 -0.66 16.03 17.53
C MET A 151 0.25 15.09 18.34
N CYS A 152 0.32 13.80 17.98
CA CYS A 152 0.99 12.80 18.82
C CYS A 152 2.40 12.39 18.36
N GLY A 153 2.77 12.62 17.10
CA GLY A 153 4.05 12.16 16.52
C GLY A 153 4.18 10.64 16.34
N GLY A 154 3.11 9.86 16.50
CA GLY A 154 3.10 8.40 16.28
C GLY A 154 3.56 8.02 14.86
N CYS A 155 3.17 8.82 13.88
CA CYS A 155 3.54 8.67 12.47
C CYS A 155 4.93 9.22 12.10
N ARG A 156 5.77 9.57 13.09
CA ARG A 156 7.10 10.13 12.83
C ARG A 156 7.94 9.19 11.97
N VAL A 157 8.52 9.76 10.93
CA VAL A 157 9.53 9.17 10.04
C VAL A 157 10.77 10.07 10.00
N GLN A 158 11.88 9.58 9.46
CA GLN A 158 13.05 10.41 9.16
C GLN A 158 13.30 10.43 7.66
N VAL A 159 13.33 11.64 7.09
CA VAL A 159 13.54 11.89 5.66
C VAL A 159 14.59 13.00 5.53
N GLY A 160 15.65 12.73 4.78
CA GLY A 160 16.75 13.68 4.57
C GLY A 160 17.48 14.07 5.86
N GLY A 161 17.55 13.14 6.83
CA GLY A 161 18.11 13.39 8.16
C GLY A 161 17.18 14.10 9.14
N HIS A 162 16.04 14.65 8.69
CA HIS A 162 15.10 15.38 9.53
C HIS A 162 13.90 14.51 9.97
N SER A 163 13.39 14.74 11.17
CA SER A 163 12.12 14.14 11.60
C SER A 163 10.94 14.83 10.90
N ARG A 164 10.00 14.02 10.41
CA ARG A 164 8.77 14.45 9.72
C ARG A 164 7.58 13.64 10.22
N PHE A 165 6.38 14.19 10.20
CA PHE A 165 5.12 13.53 10.57
C PHE A 165 4.34 13.15 9.31
N ALA A 166 4.29 11.86 8.98
CA ALA A 166 3.68 11.40 7.73
C ALA A 166 2.20 11.79 7.56
N CYS A 167 1.44 11.97 8.64
CA CYS A 167 0.01 12.33 8.55
C CYS A 167 -0.28 13.78 8.12
N VAL A 168 0.68 14.70 8.29
CA VAL A 168 0.49 16.14 7.98
C VAL A 168 1.56 16.69 7.04
N GLU A 169 2.74 16.08 7.00
CA GLU A 169 3.82 16.44 6.07
C GLU A 169 3.92 15.45 4.89
N GLY A 170 3.23 14.30 4.95
CA GLY A 170 3.23 13.27 3.92
C GLY A 170 1.80 12.89 3.51
N PRO A 171 1.49 11.59 3.28
CA PRO A 171 2.34 10.42 3.53
C PRO A 171 3.40 10.18 2.45
N GLU A 172 3.36 10.95 1.37
CA GLU A 172 4.29 10.86 0.25
C GLU A 172 5.60 11.62 0.53
N PHE A 173 6.73 10.94 0.32
CA PHE A 173 8.07 11.51 0.49
C PHE A 173 9.02 11.05 -0.62
N ASP A 174 10.16 11.72 -0.75
CA ASP A 174 11.27 11.26 -1.59
C ASP A 174 11.83 9.93 -1.04
N GLY A 175 11.62 8.86 -1.80
CA GLY A 175 12.01 7.50 -1.44
C GLY A 175 13.51 7.29 -1.32
N HIS A 176 14.33 8.15 -1.92
CA HIS A 176 15.80 8.11 -1.80
C HIS A 176 16.30 8.70 -0.48
N GLN A 177 15.46 9.48 0.20
CA GLN A 177 15.82 10.17 1.43
C GLN A 177 15.25 9.53 2.70
N VAL A 178 14.43 8.49 2.57
CA VAL A 178 13.79 7.80 3.70
C VAL A 178 14.80 6.97 4.48
N ASN A 179 14.83 7.13 5.81
CA ASN A 179 15.48 6.17 6.69
C ASN A 179 14.60 4.92 6.86
N TRP A 180 14.79 3.96 5.95
CA TRP A 180 14.02 2.72 5.92
C TRP A 180 14.18 1.85 7.16
N ASP A 181 15.39 1.81 7.75
CA ASP A 181 15.66 0.95 8.89
C ASP A 181 14.94 1.46 10.14
N LEU A 182 14.92 2.78 10.36
CA LEU A 182 14.11 3.39 11.41
C LEU A 182 12.61 3.13 11.19
N LEU A 183 12.12 3.25 9.94
CA LEU A 183 10.71 2.97 9.62
C LEU A 183 10.34 1.52 9.99
N PHE A 184 11.17 0.53 9.62
CA PHE A 184 10.91 -0.88 9.94
C PHE A 184 10.93 -1.15 11.43
N GLN A 185 11.88 -0.58 12.17
CA GLN A 185 11.92 -0.69 13.63
C GLN A 185 10.62 -0.17 14.26
N ARG A 186 10.14 0.99 13.80
CA ARG A 186 8.91 1.62 14.30
C ARG A 186 7.66 0.85 13.94
N GLN A 187 7.58 0.27 12.74
CA GLN A 187 6.44 -0.58 12.34
C GLN A 187 6.30 -1.84 13.21
N ARG A 188 7.39 -2.28 13.85
CA ARG A 188 7.40 -3.47 14.72
C ARG A 188 7.23 -3.15 16.20
N ALA A 189 7.00 -1.88 16.56
CA ALA A 189 6.94 -1.43 17.96
C ALA A 189 5.87 -2.13 18.79
N TYR A 190 4.80 -2.64 18.16
CA TYR A 190 3.65 -3.24 18.84
C TYR A 190 3.42 -4.71 18.50
N ILE A 191 4.39 -5.40 17.88
CA ILE A 191 4.18 -6.74 17.32
C ILE A 191 3.67 -7.77 18.35
N ASP A 192 4.11 -7.69 19.60
CA ASP A 192 3.64 -8.58 20.67
C ASP A 192 2.20 -8.25 21.09
N LEU A 193 1.84 -6.97 21.16
CA LEU A 193 0.48 -6.54 21.48
C LEU A 193 -0.49 -6.84 20.34
N GLU A 194 -0.05 -6.71 19.09
CA GLU A 194 -0.81 -7.09 17.90
C GLU A 194 -1.11 -8.59 17.90
N ARG A 195 -0.10 -9.42 18.20
CA ARG A 195 -0.26 -10.86 18.35
C ARG A 195 -1.26 -11.21 19.45
N LEU A 196 -1.09 -10.65 20.65
CA LEU A 196 -2.00 -10.89 21.77
C LEU A 196 -3.43 -10.45 21.46
N SER A 197 -3.59 -9.31 20.79
CA SER A 197 -4.91 -8.80 20.36
C SER A 197 -5.59 -9.75 19.38
N LEU A 198 -4.83 -10.29 18.42
CA LEU A 198 -5.35 -11.26 17.45
C LEU A 198 -5.73 -12.58 18.14
N GLU A 199 -4.87 -13.13 19.01
CA GLU A 199 -5.12 -14.36 19.76
C GLU A 199 -6.41 -14.24 20.59
N ARG A 200 -6.59 -13.11 21.31
CA ARG A 200 -7.81 -12.81 22.07
C ARG A 200 -9.04 -12.74 21.19
N TYR A 201 -8.94 -12.06 20.04
CA TYR A 201 -10.04 -11.95 19.09
C TYR A 201 -10.46 -13.31 18.51
N GLU A 202 -9.49 -14.14 18.11
CA GLU A 202 -9.76 -15.46 17.57
C GLU A 202 -10.36 -16.41 18.61
N HIS A 203 -9.87 -16.35 19.86
CA HIS A 203 -10.48 -17.09 20.97
C HIS A 203 -11.94 -16.69 21.16
N ALA A 204 -12.23 -15.39 21.28
CA ALA A 204 -13.60 -14.90 21.45
C ALA A 204 -14.52 -15.29 20.28
N CYS A 205 -14.01 -15.19 19.03
CA CYS A 205 -14.76 -15.59 17.85
C CYS A 205 -15.10 -17.09 17.87
N ARG A 206 -14.16 -17.97 18.26
CA ARG A 206 -14.41 -19.41 18.36
C ARG A 206 -15.47 -19.72 19.42
N MET A 207 -15.43 -19.05 20.57
CA MET A 207 -16.43 -19.21 21.62
C MET A 207 -17.82 -18.77 21.16
N GLN A 208 -17.93 -17.63 20.47
CA GLN A 208 -19.21 -17.15 19.94
C GLN A 208 -19.79 -18.14 18.93
N THR A 209 -18.98 -18.59 17.96
CA THR A 209 -19.44 -19.57 16.95
C THR A 209 -19.86 -20.89 17.58
N ALA A 210 -19.20 -21.34 18.64
CA ALA A 210 -19.59 -22.54 19.37
C ALA A 210 -20.94 -22.35 20.10
N ALA A 211 -21.16 -21.18 20.71
CA ALA A 211 -22.43 -20.83 21.35
C ALA A 211 -23.58 -20.77 20.33
N ASP A 212 -23.38 -20.08 19.19
CA ASP A 212 -24.39 -19.96 18.13
C ASP A 212 -24.79 -21.34 17.58
N ARG A 213 -23.81 -22.24 17.39
CA ARG A 213 -24.07 -23.62 16.97
C ARG A 213 -24.85 -24.42 18.01
N ALA A 214 -24.55 -24.24 19.29
CA ALA A 214 -25.27 -24.91 20.37
C ALA A 214 -26.73 -24.43 20.46
N VAL A 215 -26.98 -23.12 20.29
CA VAL A 215 -28.33 -22.55 20.22
C VAL A 215 -29.10 -23.11 19.02
N ALA A 216 -28.52 -23.05 17.82
CA ALA A 216 -29.16 -23.55 16.61
C ALA A 216 -29.47 -25.07 16.68
N ALA A 217 -28.59 -25.86 17.28
CA ALA A 217 -28.82 -27.30 17.49
C ALA A 217 -29.96 -27.56 18.50
N ALA A 218 -30.10 -26.72 19.52
CA ALA A 218 -31.19 -26.83 20.50
C ALA A 218 -32.54 -26.37 19.93
N GLU A 219 -32.54 -25.40 19.01
CA GLU A 219 -33.74 -24.90 18.33
C GLU A 219 -34.22 -25.85 17.23
N GLY A 220 -33.31 -26.49 16.48
CA GLY A 220 -33.65 -27.48 15.45
C GLY A 220 -34.06 -28.87 15.99
N ALA A 221 -33.95 -29.09 17.29
CA ALA A 221 -34.40 -30.31 17.98
C ALA A 221 -35.81 -30.20 18.59
N ARG A 222 -36.49 -29.06 18.39
CA ARG A 222 -37.90 -28.82 18.75
C ARG A 222 -38.79 -28.91 17.52
#